data_AF-A0AB39K5J5-F1
#
_entry.id   AF-A0AB39K5J5-F1
#
_cell.length_a   1.000
_cell.length_b   1.000
_cell.length_c   1.000
_cell.angle_alpha   90.00
_cell.angle_beta   90.00
_cell.angle_gamma   90.00
#
_symmetry.space_group_name_H-M   'P 1'
#
loop_
_entity.id
_entity.type
_entity.pdbx_description
1 polymer ?
#
loop_
_entity_poly.entity_id
_entity_poly.type
_entity_poly.pdbx_seq_one_letter_code
_entity_poly.pdbx_strand_id
1 'polypeptide(L)'
;MASIPPHVSISTDGFIRMNEDQLMTYPLQHVVSIIESTQIEESQIVYRGFTEWATLKTPALSTGWDWEFIEQNGFATLKRIGLPRSNIMIVDISGTDIGFDVTETLIKRKIDTLFWEQFIYTQINTTLTKPKLSLNFS
;
A
#
# COMPACT_ATOMS: atom_id res chain seq x y z
N MET A 1 26.95 -13.60 14.96
CA MET A 1 26.27 -12.45 14.30
C MET A 1 26.50 -12.58 12.81
N ALA A 2 25.52 -13.07 12.06
CA ALA A 2 25.62 -13.08 10.60
C ALA A 2 25.37 -11.64 10.11
N SER A 3 26.36 -11.05 9.43
CA SER A 3 26.22 -9.73 8.84
C SER A 3 25.37 -9.83 7.58
N ILE A 4 24.19 -9.22 7.61
CA ILE A 4 23.33 -9.09 6.45
C ILE A 4 24.03 -8.14 5.46
N PRO A 5 24.05 -8.43 4.16
CA PRO A 5 24.67 -7.57 3.19
C PRO A 5 24.08 -6.15 3.29
N PRO A 6 24.92 -5.09 3.33
CA PRO A 6 24.44 -3.72 3.35
C PRO A 6 23.71 -3.34 2.05
N HIS A 7 23.89 -4.14 0.99
CA HIS A 7 23.34 -3.93 -0.33
C HIS A 7 22.11 -4.81 -0.57
N VAL A 8 20.98 -4.13 -0.65
CA VAL A 8 19.71 -4.65 -1.16
C VAL A 8 19.88 -4.90 -2.67
N SER A 9 19.62 -6.12 -3.13
CA SER A 9 19.68 -6.49 -4.55
C SER A 9 18.42 -7.26 -4.96
N ILE A 10 18.10 -7.22 -6.26
CA ILE A 10 16.98 -7.97 -6.82
C ILE A 10 17.48 -9.39 -7.08
N SER A 11 16.80 -10.37 -6.48
CA SER A 11 17.08 -11.79 -6.67
C SER A 11 16.56 -12.27 -8.02
N THR A 12 16.96 -13.48 -8.46
CA THR A 12 16.57 -14.03 -9.76
C THR A 12 15.06 -14.27 -9.91
N ASP A 13 14.35 -14.43 -8.80
CA ASP A 13 12.88 -14.56 -8.75
C ASP A 13 12.16 -13.21 -8.66
N GLY A 14 12.90 -12.09 -8.75
CA GLY A 14 12.35 -10.74 -8.68
C GLY A 14 12.14 -10.20 -7.27
N PHE A 15 12.35 -11.01 -6.23
CA PHE A 15 12.21 -10.57 -4.85
C PHE A 15 13.47 -9.88 -4.32
N ILE A 16 13.23 -8.94 -3.43
CA ILE A 16 14.25 -8.32 -2.62
C ILE A 16 14.18 -8.95 -1.22
N ARG A 17 15.27 -9.61 -0.83
CA ARG A 17 15.35 -10.34 0.44
C ARG A 17 15.91 -9.45 1.55
N MET A 18 15.20 -9.40 2.67
CA MET A 18 15.58 -8.61 3.84
C MET A 18 15.01 -9.22 5.12
N ASN A 19 15.54 -8.84 6.28
CA ASN A 19 14.96 -9.27 7.56
C ASN A 19 13.85 -8.31 8.05
N GLU A 20 13.19 -8.68 9.16
CA GLU A 20 12.14 -7.86 9.77
C GLU A 20 12.65 -6.47 10.21
N ASP A 21 13.84 -6.37 10.82
CA ASP A 21 14.38 -5.08 11.29
C ASP A 21 14.60 -4.09 10.13
N GLN A 22 15.10 -4.59 9.01
CA GLN A 22 15.24 -3.82 7.78
C GLN A 22 13.86 -3.41 7.25
N LEU A 23 12.86 -4.30 7.31
CA LEU A 23 11.47 -4.00 6.94
C LEU A 23 10.85 -2.93 7.89
N MET A 24 11.17 -2.93 9.17
CA MET A 24 10.60 -1.90 10.04
C MET A 24 11.26 -0.53 9.81
N THR A 25 12.52 -0.50 9.36
CA THR A 25 13.30 0.73 9.19
C THR A 25 13.26 1.36 7.78
N TYR A 26 12.79 0.66 6.74
CA TYR A 26 12.78 1.26 5.39
C TYR A 26 11.75 2.41 5.27
N PRO A 27 12.13 3.54 4.63
CA PRO A 27 11.30 4.73 4.54
C PRO A 27 10.37 4.68 3.32
N LEU A 28 9.25 3.95 3.44
CA LEU A 28 8.21 3.98 2.41
C LEU A 28 7.63 5.38 2.26
N GLN A 29 7.52 5.81 1.02
CA GLN A 29 6.87 7.05 0.64
C GLN A 29 5.66 6.74 -0.23
N HIS A 30 4.63 7.55 -0.04
CA HIS A 30 3.44 7.49 -0.87
C HIS A 30 3.84 7.83 -2.31
N VAL A 31 3.44 6.98 -3.25
CA VAL A 31 3.65 7.20 -4.69
C VAL A 31 2.34 7.68 -5.30
N VAL A 32 1.26 6.92 -5.09
CA VAL A 32 -0.05 7.25 -5.63
C VAL A 32 -1.18 6.60 -4.84
N SER A 33 -2.35 7.23 -4.85
CA SER A 33 -3.63 6.62 -4.46
C SER A 33 -4.64 6.95 -5.54
N ILE A 34 -5.44 5.96 -5.93
CA ILE A 34 -6.42 6.10 -7.00
C ILE A 34 -7.75 5.54 -6.51
N ILE A 35 -8.85 6.24 -6.81
CA ILE A 35 -10.20 5.71 -6.72
C ILE A 35 -10.48 4.95 -8.02
N GLU A 36 -10.75 3.65 -7.92
CA GLU A 36 -11.09 2.82 -9.07
C GLU A 36 -12.60 2.72 -9.29
N SER A 37 -13.37 2.73 -8.20
CA SER A 37 -14.82 2.65 -8.28
C SER A 37 -15.51 3.43 -7.18
N THR A 38 -16.72 3.89 -7.50
CA THR A 38 -17.62 4.58 -6.57
C THR A 38 -19.03 4.01 -6.75
N GLN A 39 -19.63 3.58 -5.66
CA GLN A 39 -21.00 3.10 -5.59
C GLN A 39 -21.78 4.03 -4.68
N ILE A 40 -22.91 4.54 -5.15
CA ILE A 40 -23.77 5.46 -4.41
C ILE A 40 -25.15 4.81 -4.30
N GLU A 41 -25.59 4.60 -3.07
CA GLU A 41 -26.92 4.15 -2.70
C GLU A 41 -27.58 5.22 -1.80
N GLU A 42 -28.89 5.13 -1.58
CA GLU A 42 -29.66 6.20 -0.90
C GLU A 42 -29.11 6.62 0.47
N SER A 43 -28.48 5.71 1.21
CA SER A 43 -27.93 5.97 2.55
C SER A 43 -26.43 5.71 2.68
N GLN A 44 -25.76 5.30 1.60
CA GLN A 44 -24.37 4.85 1.65
C GLN A 44 -23.59 5.22 0.38
N ILE A 45 -22.38 5.70 0.57
CA ILE A 45 -21.40 5.85 -0.50
C ILE A 45 -20.20 4.94 -0.20
N VAL A 46 -19.79 4.16 -1.19
CA VAL A 46 -18.62 3.30 -1.10
C VAL A 46 -17.61 3.68 -2.18
N TYR A 47 -16.40 4.06 -1.76
CA TYR A 47 -15.25 4.23 -2.65
C TYR A 47 -14.30 3.05 -2.47
N ARG A 48 -13.80 2.52 -3.58
CA ARG A 48 -12.75 1.51 -3.59
C ARG A 48 -11.62 1.94 -4.49
N GLY A 49 -10.42 1.52 -4.14
CA GLY A 49 -9.27 1.73 -4.97
C GLY A 49 -8.03 1.16 -4.33
N PHE A 50 -6.88 1.67 -4.75
CA PHE A 50 -5.59 1.19 -4.27
C PHE A 50 -4.65 2.34 -3.94
N THR A 51 -3.55 2.00 -3.26
CA THR A 51 -2.44 2.90 -3.02
C THR A 51 -1.12 2.16 -3.22
N GLU A 52 -0.14 2.85 -3.79
CA GLU A 52 1.22 2.34 -4.03
C GLU A 52 2.22 3.16 -3.21
N TRP A 53 3.17 2.44 -2.62
CA TRP A 53 4.23 2.99 -1.79
C TRP A 53 5.58 2.39 -2.21
N ALA A 54 6.61 3.22 -2.22
CA ALA A 54 7.96 2.78 -2.56
C ALA A 54 9.04 3.56 -1.83
N THR A 55 10.24 3.01 -1.77
CA THR A 55 11.44 3.77 -1.40
C THR A 55 11.99 4.54 -2.59
N LEU A 56 12.69 5.65 -2.32
CA LEU A 56 13.44 6.40 -3.33
C LEU A 56 14.84 5.80 -3.61
N LYS A 57 15.12 4.61 -3.10
CA LYS A 57 16.42 3.94 -3.27
C LYS A 57 16.38 2.99 -4.47
N THR A 58 17.55 2.62 -4.98
CA THR A 58 17.69 1.61 -6.03
C THR A 58 18.40 0.36 -5.47
N PRO A 59 17.82 -0.84 -5.60
CA PRO A 59 16.48 -1.11 -6.11
C PRO A 59 15.38 -0.57 -5.17
N ALA A 60 14.24 -0.22 -5.75
CA ALA A 60 13.11 0.28 -4.97
C ALA A 60 12.42 -0.90 -4.26
N LEU A 61 12.22 -0.75 -2.95
CA LEU A 61 11.31 -1.59 -2.18
C LEU A 61 9.91 -1.03 -2.38
N SER A 62 8.96 -1.86 -2.79
CA SER A 62 7.59 -1.42 -3.07
C SER A 62 6.55 -2.29 -2.40
N THR A 63 5.45 -1.66 -2.00
CA THR A 63 4.25 -2.35 -1.53
C THR A 63 3.01 -1.51 -1.87
N GLY A 64 1.94 -2.19 -2.27
CA GLY A 64 0.67 -1.59 -2.60
C GLY A 64 -0.48 -2.40 -2.04
N TRP A 65 -1.60 -1.76 -1.76
CA TRP A 65 -2.79 -2.43 -1.23
C TRP A 65 -4.07 -1.74 -1.64
N ASP A 66 -5.14 -2.53 -1.64
CA ASP A 66 -6.48 -2.08 -1.92
C ASP A 66 -7.12 -1.54 -0.63
N TRP A 67 -8.01 -0.57 -0.77
CA TRP A 67 -8.74 0.05 0.34
C TRP A 67 -10.20 0.26 -0.01
N GLU A 68 -11.02 0.30 1.03
CA GLU A 68 -12.45 0.59 0.95
C GLU A 68 -12.80 1.69 1.95
N PHE A 69 -13.41 2.76 1.45
CA PHE A 69 -14.01 3.80 2.25
C PHE A 69 -15.53 3.70 2.14
N ILE A 70 -16.21 3.66 3.28
CA ILE A 70 -17.67 3.63 3.38
C ILE A 70 -18.12 4.83 4.19
N GLU A 71 -18.98 5.66 3.60
CA GLU A 71 -19.74 6.69 4.28
C GLU A 71 -21.19 6.26 4.37
N GLN A 72 -21.73 6.20 5.59
CA GLN A 72 -23.12 5.82 5.84
C GLN A 72 -23.67 6.59 7.04
N ASN A 73 -24.82 7.27 6.86
CA ASN A 73 -25.51 8.01 7.92
C ASN A 73 -24.60 9.01 8.68
N GLY A 74 -23.66 9.66 7.98
CA GLY A 74 -22.71 10.61 8.56
C GLY A 74 -21.50 9.99 9.27
N PHE A 75 -21.37 8.66 9.26
CA PHE A 75 -20.18 7.94 9.73
C PHE A 75 -19.32 7.50 8.55
N ALA A 76 -18.02 7.72 8.66
CA ALA A 76 -17.04 7.29 7.67
C ALA A 76 -16.12 6.22 8.26
N THR A 77 -15.90 5.14 7.50
CA THR A 77 -14.92 4.10 7.82
C THR A 77 -13.98 3.91 6.65
N LEU A 78 -12.69 3.80 6.92
CA LEU A 78 -11.66 3.46 5.94
C LEU A 78 -10.95 2.21 6.43
N LYS A 79 -10.83 1.21 5.57
CA LYS A 79 -10.09 -0.01 5.86
C LYS A 79 -9.29 -0.45 4.66
N ARG A 80 -8.19 -1.14 4.92
CA ARG A 80 -7.46 -1.92 3.93
C ARG A 80 -8.27 -3.19 3.61
N ILE A 81 -8.30 -3.58 2.35
CA ILE A 81 -8.96 -4.81 1.88
C ILE A 81 -7.94 -5.67 1.11
N GLY A 82 -8.15 -6.98 1.11
CA GLY A 82 -7.25 -7.91 0.43
C GLY A 82 -5.84 -7.98 1.05
N LEU A 83 -4.93 -8.60 0.30
CA LEU A 83 -3.53 -8.76 0.69
C LEU A 83 -2.68 -7.67 0.04
N PRO A 84 -1.70 -7.09 0.76
CA PRO A 84 -0.75 -6.18 0.14
C PRO A 84 0.13 -6.94 -0.87
N ARG A 85 0.40 -6.30 -2.01
CA ARG A 85 1.31 -6.81 -3.03
C ARG A 85 2.66 -6.13 -2.84
N SER A 86 3.75 -6.89 -2.84
CA SER A 86 5.08 -6.35 -2.59
C SER A 86 6.14 -7.14 -3.34
N ASN A 87 7.28 -6.50 -3.62
CA ASN A 87 8.48 -7.14 -4.16
C ASN A 87 9.45 -7.62 -3.07
N ILE A 88 8.98 -7.74 -1.82
CA ILE A 88 9.80 -8.08 -0.65
C ILE A 88 9.54 -9.53 -0.24
N MET A 89 10.61 -10.27 0.06
CA MET A 89 10.58 -11.57 0.74
C MET A 89 11.35 -11.46 2.04
N ILE A 90 10.74 -11.85 3.16
CA ILE A 90 11.46 -11.83 4.44
C ILE A 90 12.29 -13.11 4.58
N VAL A 91 13.50 -12.95 5.10
CA VAL A 91 14.41 -14.06 5.40
C VAL A 91 14.75 -14.10 6.88
N ASP A 92 15.03 -15.30 7.36
CA ASP A 92 15.53 -15.52 8.72
C ASP A 92 17.02 -15.13 8.86
N ILE A 93 17.59 -15.40 10.04
CA ILE A 93 19.01 -15.12 10.33
C ILE A 93 20.01 -15.89 9.46
N SER A 94 19.57 -16.99 8.83
CA SER A 94 20.36 -17.80 7.91
C SER A 94 20.24 -17.33 6.46
N GLY A 95 19.35 -16.36 6.18
CA GLY A 95 19.02 -15.92 4.83
C GLY A 95 17.99 -16.80 4.13
N THR A 96 17.30 -17.67 4.87
CA THR A 96 16.26 -18.56 4.33
C THR A 96 14.92 -17.85 4.32
N ASP A 97 14.18 -17.93 3.22
CA ASP A 97 12.83 -17.36 3.09
C ASP A 97 11.90 -17.89 4.19
N ILE A 98 11.25 -16.99 4.92
CA ILE A 98 10.27 -17.38 5.96
C ILE A 98 8.88 -17.70 5.39
N GLY A 99 8.73 -17.59 4.07
CA GLY A 99 7.50 -17.86 3.33
C GLY A 99 6.58 -16.64 3.16
N PHE A 100 5.60 -16.79 2.26
CA PHE A 100 4.68 -15.71 1.87
C PHE A 100 3.79 -15.25 3.02
N ASP A 101 3.11 -16.16 3.73
CA ASP A 101 2.15 -15.81 4.78
C ASP A 101 2.77 -14.96 5.91
N VAL A 102 4.00 -15.32 6.33
CA VAL A 102 4.71 -14.58 7.37
C VAL A 102 5.24 -13.26 6.82
N THR A 103 5.80 -13.26 5.61
CA THR A 103 6.22 -12.03 4.91
C THR A 103 5.07 -11.03 4.80
N GLU A 104 3.90 -11.48 4.38
CA GLU A 104 2.70 -10.65 4.27
C GLU A 104 2.27 -10.08 5.63
N THR A 105 2.30 -10.90 6.69
CA THR A 105 1.97 -10.45 8.05
C THR A 105 2.90 -9.34 8.52
N LEU A 106 4.19 -9.44 8.21
CA LEU A 106 5.17 -8.40 8.54
C LEU A 106 4.98 -7.14 7.68
N ILE A 107 4.65 -7.29 6.40
CA ILE A 107 4.32 -6.14 5.53
C ILE A 107 3.06 -5.43 6.04
N LYS A 108 2.03 -6.16 6.47
CA LYS A 108 0.82 -5.58 7.09
C LYS A 108 1.19 -4.76 8.32
N ARG A 109 2.00 -5.31 9.23
CA ARG A 109 2.51 -4.59 10.40
C ARG A 109 3.27 -3.32 10.02
N LYS A 110 4.08 -3.36 8.95
CA LYS A 110 4.76 -2.16 8.44
C LYS A 110 3.76 -1.14 7.90
N ILE A 111 2.76 -1.55 7.12
CA ILE A 111 1.71 -0.67 6.60
C ILE A 111 0.96 0.01 7.75
N ASP A 112 0.66 -0.71 8.82
CA ASP A 112 -0.05 -0.18 9.99
C ASP A 112 0.78 0.91 10.74
N THR A 113 2.08 1.05 10.44
CA THR A 113 2.91 2.18 10.93
C THR A 113 2.89 3.41 10.02
N LEU A 114 2.30 3.30 8.82
CA LEU A 114 2.23 4.39 7.86
C LEU A 114 0.94 5.19 8.10
N PHE A 115 1.04 6.50 8.05
CA PHE A 115 -0.13 7.38 8.05
C PHE A 115 -0.71 7.47 6.64
N TRP A 116 -1.27 6.38 6.12
CA TRP A 116 -1.67 6.27 4.70
C TRP A 116 -3.08 6.80 4.43
N GLU A 117 -3.95 6.80 5.43
CA GLU A 117 -5.36 7.18 5.35
C GLU A 117 -5.54 8.61 4.83
N GLN A 118 -4.64 9.52 5.20
CA GLN A 118 -4.67 10.92 4.77
C GLN A 118 -4.60 11.10 3.24
N PHE A 119 -3.87 10.22 2.55
CA PHE A 119 -3.76 10.27 1.09
C PHE A 119 -5.08 9.84 0.43
N ILE A 120 -5.81 8.92 1.06
CA ILE A 120 -7.11 8.47 0.60
C ILE A 120 -8.16 9.56 0.80
N TYR A 121 -8.21 10.18 1.99
CA TYR A 121 -9.12 11.29 2.24
C TYR A 121 -8.87 12.46 1.27
N THR A 122 -7.61 12.73 0.92
CA THR A 122 -7.26 13.76 -0.07
C THR A 122 -7.82 13.42 -1.46
N GLN A 123 -7.73 12.16 -1.90
CA GLN A 123 -8.30 11.73 -3.18
C GLN A 123 -9.84 11.84 -3.21
N ILE A 124 -10.51 11.42 -2.14
CA ILE A 124 -11.97 11.51 -2.02
C ILE A 124 -12.41 12.97 -2.06
N ASN A 125 -11.80 13.84 -1.25
CA ASN A 125 -12.11 15.27 -1.22
C ASN A 125 -11.85 15.97 -2.56
N THR A 126 -10.77 15.61 -3.26
CA THR A 126 -10.47 16.14 -4.60
C THR A 126 -11.54 15.74 -5.61
N THR A 127 -12.07 14.52 -5.50
CA THR A 127 -13.11 14.01 -6.40
C THR A 127 -14.46 14.71 -6.16
N LEU A 128 -14.77 15.04 -4.90
CA LEU A 128 -15.98 15.79 -4.54
C LEU A 128 -15.94 17.26 -4.97
N THR A 129 -14.75 17.86 -5.05
CA THR A 129 -14.57 19.29 -5.34
C THR A 129 -14.32 19.59 -6.82
N LYS A 130 -13.94 18.60 -7.64
CA LYS A 130 -13.83 18.79 -9.09
C LYS A 130 -15.22 18.79 -9.73
N PRO A 131 -15.65 19.87 -10.40
CA PRO A 131 -16.85 19.82 -11.22
C PRO A 131 -16.63 18.75 -12.30
N LYS A 132 -17.61 17.86 -12.50
CA LYS A 132 -17.65 16.97 -13.67
C LYS A 132 -17.66 17.86 -14.92
N LEU A 133 -16.50 18.13 -15.50
CA LEU A 133 -16.41 18.68 -16.84
C LEU A 133 -16.98 17.62 -17.77
N SER A 134 -18.22 17.80 -18.19
CA SER A 134 -18.78 17.10 -19.33
C SER A 134 -17.93 17.48 -20.55
N LEU A 135 -17.04 16.58 -20.97
CA LEU A 135 -16.45 16.67 -22.29
C LEU A 135 -17.57 16.38 -23.30
N ASN A 136 -18.30 17.43 -23.65
CA ASN A 136 -19.16 17.41 -24.83
C ASN A 136 -18.23 17.41 -26.04
N PHE A 137 -17.92 16.22 -26.55
CA PHE A 137 -17.43 16.11 -27.92
C PHE A 137 -18.62 16.41 -28.83
N SER A 138 -18.54 17.55 -29.53
CA SER A 138 -19.43 17.91 -30.64
C SER A 138 -18.94 17.25 -31.92
#